data_AF-A0AB34KDN9-F1
#
_entry.id   AF-A0AB34KDN9-F1
#
_cell.length_a   1.000
_cell.length_b   1.000
_cell.length_c   1.000
_cell.angle_alpha   90.00
_cell.angle_beta   90.00
_cell.angle_gamma   90.00
#
_symmetry.space_group_name_H-M   'P 1'
#
loop_
_entity.id
_entity.type
_entity.pdbx_description
1 polymer ?
#
loop_
_entity_poly.entity_id
_entity_poly.type
_entity_poly.pdbx_seq_one_letter_code
_entity_poly.pdbx_strand_id
1 'polypeptide(L)'
;MALFEQALLLNAMSVAKQFTGDERGRYVRAAERLRLPFWDWAKLPLETADSFPRVFTDEEVLVSTPSGRANITNPLKSYVFRSNEDHSFMNANETYRRPTFAVSDILQLRADLWAALSSAQTSDFSTEARLDGANKGTQSLNPSNLEAIHDLVHVLVGGHMSVISQAAFDPIFWLRHTNVDRILAIYQAA
;
A
#
# COMPACT_ATOMS: atom_id res chain seq x y z
N MET A 1 4.59 -6.75 7.72
CA MET A 1 3.72 -5.61 8.09
C MET A 1 3.86 -5.18 9.56
N ALA A 2 3.81 -6.09 10.53
CA ALA A 2 3.83 -5.74 11.96
C ALA A 2 5.05 -4.89 12.43
N LEU A 3 6.25 -5.13 11.87
CA LEU A 3 7.44 -4.33 12.23
C LEU A 3 7.28 -2.86 11.85
N PHE A 4 6.79 -2.58 10.64
CA PHE A 4 6.56 -1.21 10.17
C PHE A 4 5.47 -0.54 11.01
N GLU A 5 4.38 -1.26 11.29
CA GLU A 5 3.30 -0.74 12.15
C GLU A 5 3.82 -0.41 13.56
N GLN A 6 4.63 -1.28 14.18
CA GLN A 6 5.22 -1.00 15.49
C GLN A 6 6.05 0.29 15.48
N ALA A 7 6.92 0.47 14.47
CA ALA A 7 7.71 1.68 14.33
C ALA A 7 6.83 2.92 14.12
N LEU A 8 5.78 2.82 13.29
CA LEU A 8 4.80 3.89 13.08
C LEU A 8 4.11 4.29 14.39
N LEU A 9 3.68 3.32 15.20
CA LEU A 9 3.00 3.57 16.47
C LEU A 9 3.92 4.22 17.50
N LEU A 10 5.19 3.80 17.58
CA LEU A 10 6.17 4.43 18.46
C LEU A 10 6.40 5.91 18.08
N ASN A 11 6.51 6.21 16.78
CA ASN A 11 6.63 7.57 16.30
C ASN A 11 5.36 8.40 16.56
N ALA A 12 4.18 7.84 16.28
CA ALA A 12 2.90 8.50 16.53
C ALA A 12 2.71 8.82 18.02
N MET A 13 3.06 7.88 18.91
CA MET A 13 3.02 8.08 20.35
C MET A 13 4.01 9.15 20.82
N SER A 14 5.21 9.20 20.22
CA SER A 14 6.20 10.25 20.50
C SER A 14 5.66 11.63 20.15
N VAL A 15 5.06 11.79 18.96
CA VAL A 15 4.45 13.05 18.51
C VAL A 15 3.23 13.42 19.38
N ALA A 16 2.35 12.46 19.68
CA ALA A 16 1.17 12.69 20.49
C ALA A 16 1.48 13.26 21.89
N LYS A 17 2.61 12.84 22.49
CA LYS A 17 3.07 13.33 23.80
C LYS A 17 3.60 14.78 23.77
N GLN A 18 3.87 15.33 22.59
CA GLN A 18 4.33 16.72 22.43
C GLN A 18 3.18 17.74 22.44
N PHE A 19 1.95 17.31 22.14
CA PHE A 19 0.77 18.16 22.29
C PHE A 19 0.57 18.56 23.76
N THR A 20 -0.06 19.70 23.99
CA THR A 20 -0.34 20.26 25.33
C THR A 20 -1.83 20.48 25.55
N GLY A 21 -2.23 20.81 26.78
CA GLY A 21 -3.64 21.04 27.14
C GLY A 21 -4.57 19.86 26.82
N ASP A 22 -5.80 20.18 26.44
CA ASP A 22 -6.85 19.19 26.13
C ASP A 22 -6.51 18.31 24.92
N GLU A 23 -5.67 18.81 23.99
CA GLU A 23 -5.27 18.07 22.81
C GLU A 23 -4.35 16.89 23.13
N ARG A 24 -3.49 17.01 24.15
CA ARG A 24 -2.57 15.93 24.54
C ARG A 24 -3.31 14.62 24.82
N GLY A 25 -4.35 14.69 25.66
CA GLY A 25 -5.14 13.51 26.00
C GLY A 25 -5.86 12.93 24.78
N ARG A 26 -6.35 13.80 23.89
CA ARG A 26 -6.99 13.38 22.63
C ARG A 26 -6.02 12.62 21.72
N TYR A 27 -4.84 13.17 21.46
CA TYR A 27 -3.87 12.56 20.53
C TYR A 27 -3.19 11.32 21.11
N VAL A 28 -2.95 11.25 22.43
CA VAL A 28 -2.44 10.01 23.06
C VAL A 28 -3.44 8.86 22.88
N ARG A 29 -4.72 9.09 23.17
CA ARG A 29 -5.77 8.07 22.94
C ARG A 29 -5.94 7.68 21.47
N ALA A 30 -5.72 8.63 20.56
CA ALA A 30 -5.72 8.33 19.13
C ALA A 30 -4.52 7.44 18.74
N ALA A 31 -3.31 7.75 19.24
CA ALA A 31 -2.11 6.98 18.98
C ALA A 31 -2.18 5.54 19.54
N GLU A 32 -2.82 5.32 20.70
CA GLU A 32 -3.05 3.97 21.27
C GLU A 32 -3.91 3.07 20.36
N ARG A 33 -4.83 3.68 19.61
CA ARG A 33 -5.77 3.00 18.71
C ARG A 33 -5.36 3.04 17.26
N LEU A 34 -4.31 3.80 16.92
CA LEU A 34 -3.82 3.90 15.56
C LEU A 34 -3.42 2.50 15.07
N ARG A 35 -3.73 2.21 13.82
CA ARG A 35 -3.26 1.06 13.07
C ARG A 35 -2.87 1.54 11.68
N LEU A 36 -1.96 0.82 11.03
CA LEU A 36 -1.63 1.13 9.65
C LEU A 36 -2.88 0.95 8.78
N PRO A 37 -3.36 1.99 8.06
CA PRO A 37 -4.48 1.83 7.17
C PRO A 37 -4.13 0.90 6.00
N PHE A 38 -5.16 0.31 5.39
CA PHE A 38 -5.03 -0.40 4.13
C PHE A 38 -5.59 0.45 2.99
N TRP A 39 -5.00 0.31 1.80
CA TRP A 39 -5.59 0.82 0.57
C TRP A 39 -6.34 -0.31 -0.14
N ASP A 40 -7.67 -0.20 -0.18
CA ASP A 40 -8.54 -1.15 -0.88
C ASP A 40 -8.52 -0.90 -2.40
N TRP A 41 -7.50 -1.42 -3.07
CA TRP A 41 -7.29 -1.27 -4.51
C TRP A 41 -8.29 -2.03 -5.39
N ALA A 42 -9.18 -2.84 -4.80
CA ALA A 42 -10.30 -3.50 -5.50
C ALA A 42 -11.66 -2.79 -5.27
N LYS A 43 -11.67 -1.70 -4.49
CA LYS A 43 -12.85 -0.88 -4.24
C LYS A 43 -13.00 0.17 -5.34
N LEU A 44 -14.19 0.22 -5.95
CA LEU A 44 -14.52 1.28 -6.90
C LEU A 44 -14.41 2.66 -6.24
N PRO A 45 -13.83 3.65 -6.94
CA PRO A 45 -13.76 5.00 -6.43
C PRO A 45 -15.15 5.61 -6.34
N LEU A 46 -15.34 6.57 -5.42
CA LEU A 46 -16.61 7.29 -5.28
C LEU A 46 -16.91 8.12 -6.53
N GLU A 47 -15.87 8.61 -7.20
CA GLU A 47 -15.93 9.35 -8.44
C GLU A 47 -15.16 8.59 -9.52
N THR A 48 -15.77 8.38 -10.69
CA THR A 48 -15.18 7.57 -11.77
C THR A 48 -13.91 8.17 -12.37
N ALA A 49 -13.63 9.45 -12.12
CA ALA A 49 -12.44 10.15 -12.58
C ALA A 49 -11.21 9.92 -11.67
N ASP A 50 -11.41 9.49 -10.42
CA ASP A 50 -10.34 9.31 -9.43
C ASP A 50 -9.98 7.83 -9.27
N SER A 51 -9.39 7.24 -10.31
CA SER A 51 -8.92 5.84 -10.29
C SER A 51 -7.70 5.61 -9.39
N PHE A 52 -7.02 6.67 -8.94
CA PHE A 52 -5.90 6.64 -8.01
C PHE A 52 -6.09 7.66 -6.87
N PRO A 53 -5.99 7.27 -5.58
CA PRO A 53 -6.35 8.16 -4.47
C PRO A 53 -5.48 9.42 -4.35
N ARG A 54 -6.13 10.59 -4.22
CA ARG A 54 -5.45 11.89 -4.07
C ARG A 54 -4.50 12.00 -2.88
N VAL A 55 -4.75 11.25 -1.80
CA VAL A 55 -3.85 11.17 -0.63
C VAL A 55 -2.43 10.71 -1.02
N PHE A 56 -2.27 10.06 -2.17
CA PHE A 56 -1.00 9.59 -2.72
C PHE A 56 -0.39 10.52 -3.77
N THR A 57 -1.08 11.60 -4.16
CA THR A 57 -0.65 12.51 -5.23
C THR A 57 -0.57 13.96 -4.80
N ASP A 58 -1.35 14.38 -3.81
CA ASP A 58 -1.33 15.74 -3.29
C ASP A 58 0.09 16.08 -2.81
N GLU A 59 0.58 17.27 -3.16
CA GLU A 59 1.94 17.74 -2.83
C GLU A 59 2.10 18.05 -1.34
N GLU A 60 1.05 18.61 -0.73
CA GLU A 60 1.00 19.01 0.66
C GLU A 60 -0.28 18.51 1.32
N VAL A 61 -0.21 18.33 2.64
CA VAL A 61 -1.36 18.01 3.48
C VAL A 61 -1.43 18.96 4.66
N LEU A 62 -2.64 19.43 4.97
CA LEU A 62 -2.89 20.24 6.16
C LEU A 62 -3.02 19.32 7.38
N VAL A 63 -2.13 19.49 8.36
CA VAL A 63 -2.11 18.69 9.59
C VAL A 63 -2.24 19.55 10.84
N SER A 64 -2.67 18.93 11.93
CA SER A 64 -2.57 19.54 13.26
C SER A 64 -1.26 19.10 13.89
N THR A 65 -0.42 20.06 14.29
CA THR A 65 0.87 19.82 14.94
C THR A 65 0.83 20.31 16.38
N PRO A 66 1.80 19.94 17.23
CA PRO A 66 1.90 20.46 18.60
C PRO A 66 1.98 22.00 18.70
N SER A 67 2.39 22.68 17.63
CA SER A 67 2.49 24.15 17.55
C SER A 67 1.35 24.81 16.76
N GLY A 68 0.31 24.04 16.38
CA GLY A 68 -0.85 24.53 15.62
C GLY A 68 -0.99 23.86 14.26
N ARG A 69 -1.95 24.33 13.45
CA ARG A 69 -2.15 23.79 12.10
C ARG A 69 -1.06 24.26 11.14
N ALA A 70 -0.56 23.36 10.32
CA ALA A 70 0.45 23.66 9.30
C ALA A 70 0.26 22.78 8.06
N ASN A 71 0.63 23.31 6.89
CA ASN A 71 0.86 22.49 5.71
C ASN A 71 2.24 21.84 5.82
N ILE A 72 2.29 20.56 5.51
CA ILE A 72 3.55 19.80 5.37
C ILE A 72 3.58 19.16 3.99
N THR A 73 4.78 18.94 3.46
CA THR A 73 4.98 18.07 2.30
C THR A 73 4.39 16.70 2.59
N ASN A 74 3.62 16.16 1.66
CA ASN A 74 2.89 14.91 1.85
C ASN A 74 3.83 13.70 1.95
N PRO A 75 4.00 13.08 3.14
CA PRO A 75 4.90 11.94 3.30
C PRO A 75 4.37 10.65 2.65
N LEU A 76 3.11 10.64 2.18
CA LEU A 76 2.52 9.52 1.46
C LEU A 76 2.68 9.63 -0.06
N LYS A 77 3.17 10.76 -0.58
CA LYS A 77 3.43 10.95 -2.01
C LYS A 77 4.71 10.23 -2.44
N SER A 78 5.78 10.39 -1.66
CA SER A 78 7.11 9.94 -2.02
C SER A 78 8.04 9.88 -0.80
N TYR A 79 9.15 9.16 -0.95
CA TYR A 79 10.26 9.14 -0.01
C TYR A 79 11.51 9.72 -0.67
N VAL A 80 12.11 10.72 -0.02
CA VAL A 80 13.39 11.31 -0.45
C VAL A 80 14.52 10.55 0.22
N PHE A 81 15.39 9.96 -0.60
CA PHE A 81 16.52 9.16 -0.12
C PHE A 81 17.53 10.03 0.63
N ARG A 82 18.09 9.47 1.69
CA ARG A 82 19.19 10.09 2.43
C ARG A 82 20.49 9.90 1.65
N SER A 83 21.47 10.78 1.90
CA SER A 83 22.75 10.77 1.20
C SER A 83 23.55 9.47 1.33
N ASN A 84 23.25 8.64 2.33
CA ASN A 84 23.90 7.37 2.61
C ASN A 84 23.10 6.13 2.18
N GLU A 85 21.96 6.30 1.51
CA GLU A 85 21.12 5.19 1.03
C GLU A 85 21.44 4.88 -0.43
N ASP A 86 21.50 3.60 -0.79
CA ASP A 86 21.70 3.17 -2.18
C ASP A 86 20.39 3.30 -2.98
N HIS A 87 20.39 4.25 -3.91
CA HIS A 87 19.30 4.52 -4.84
C HIS A 87 19.79 4.43 -6.31
N SER A 88 20.91 3.74 -6.55
CA SER A 88 21.57 3.69 -7.86
C SER A 88 20.79 2.88 -8.92
N PHE A 89 19.97 1.92 -8.51
CA PHE A 89 19.23 1.06 -9.46
C PHE A 89 18.22 1.84 -10.30
N MET A 90 17.36 2.66 -9.65
CA MET A 90 16.44 3.56 -10.36
C MET A 90 17.07 4.91 -10.70
N ASN A 91 18.22 5.23 -10.09
CA ASN A 91 18.96 6.48 -10.26
C ASN A 91 18.07 7.71 -10.03
N ALA A 92 17.38 7.74 -8.89
CA ALA A 92 16.49 8.83 -8.49
C ALA A 92 16.69 9.16 -7.00
N ASN A 93 16.74 10.46 -6.68
CA ASN A 93 16.90 10.94 -5.30
C ASN A 93 15.60 10.82 -4.48
N GLU A 94 14.48 10.51 -5.14
CA GLU A 94 13.17 10.38 -4.53
C GLU A 94 12.38 9.29 -5.25
N THR A 95 11.56 8.53 -4.49
CA THR A 95 10.66 7.56 -5.08
C THR A 95 9.61 8.25 -5.95
N TYR A 96 9.45 7.79 -7.18
CA TYR A 96 8.40 8.25 -8.09
C TYR A 96 7.46 7.11 -8.48
N ARG A 97 6.24 7.48 -8.86
CA ARG A 97 5.16 6.62 -9.33
C ARG A 97 4.72 7.05 -10.73
N ARG A 98 4.08 6.15 -11.48
CA ARG A 98 3.42 6.46 -12.77
C ARG A 98 2.12 5.65 -12.86
N PRO A 99 1.10 6.02 -12.07
CA PRO A 99 -0.08 5.19 -11.94
C PRO A 99 -0.83 5.10 -13.28
N THR A 100 -1.19 3.88 -13.67
CA THR A 100 -1.97 3.59 -14.88
C THR A 100 -3.36 3.03 -14.56
N PHE A 101 -3.81 3.16 -13.32
CA PHE A 101 -5.13 2.69 -12.89
C PHE A 101 -6.24 3.30 -13.75
N ALA A 102 -7.06 2.45 -14.35
CA ALA A 102 -8.37 2.78 -14.90
C ALA A 102 -9.48 2.05 -14.13
N VAL A 103 -10.72 2.51 -14.30
CA VAL A 103 -11.90 1.83 -13.70
C VAL A 103 -11.99 0.36 -14.14
N SER A 104 -11.58 0.04 -15.38
CA SER A 104 -11.51 -1.33 -15.89
C SER A 104 -10.55 -2.21 -15.08
N ASP A 105 -9.41 -1.68 -14.66
CA ASP A 105 -8.43 -2.43 -13.87
C ASP A 105 -8.97 -2.75 -12.48
N ILE A 106 -9.67 -1.79 -11.86
CA ILE A 106 -10.30 -2.00 -10.54
C ILE A 106 -11.40 -3.07 -10.62
N LEU A 107 -12.18 -3.07 -11.71
CA LEU A 107 -13.19 -4.11 -11.96
C LEU A 107 -12.54 -5.48 -12.14
N GLN A 108 -11.43 -5.56 -12.86
CA GLN A 108 -10.67 -6.79 -13.04
C GLN A 108 -10.11 -7.31 -11.72
N LEU A 109 -9.42 -6.44 -10.95
CA LEU A 109 -8.88 -6.76 -9.62
C LEU A 109 -9.96 -7.28 -8.68
N ARG A 110 -11.16 -6.70 -8.73
CA ARG A 110 -12.31 -7.16 -7.94
C ARG A 110 -12.80 -8.55 -8.37
N ALA A 111 -12.89 -8.81 -9.67
CA ALA A 111 -13.32 -10.09 -10.21
C ALA A 111 -12.31 -11.20 -9.86
N ASP A 112 -11.02 -10.93 -10.02
CA ASP A 112 -9.94 -11.88 -9.71
C ASP A 112 -9.88 -12.17 -8.20
N LEU A 113 -10.03 -11.15 -7.36
CA LEU A 113 -10.09 -11.34 -5.91
C LEU A 113 -11.29 -12.19 -5.49
N TRP A 114 -12.46 -11.98 -6.10
CA TRP A 114 -13.63 -12.82 -5.86
C TRP A 114 -13.38 -14.27 -6.28
N ALA A 115 -12.78 -14.48 -7.45
CA ALA A 115 -12.43 -15.82 -7.93
C ALA A 115 -11.44 -16.52 -6.99
N ALA A 116 -10.38 -15.83 -6.56
CA ALA A 116 -9.39 -16.37 -5.63
C ALA A 116 -10.02 -16.77 -4.29
N LEU A 117 -10.83 -15.88 -3.68
CA LEU A 117 -11.48 -16.13 -2.38
C LEU A 117 -12.59 -17.19 -2.42
N SER A 118 -13.20 -17.44 -3.58
CA SER A 118 -14.27 -18.43 -3.75
C SER A 118 -13.79 -19.75 -4.34
N SER A 119 -12.52 -19.84 -4.75
CA SER A 119 -11.96 -21.07 -5.29
C SER A 119 -11.78 -22.13 -4.18
N ALA A 120 -12.23 -23.37 -4.43
CA ALA A 120 -12.06 -24.50 -3.51
C ALA A 120 -10.61 -25.04 -3.45
N GLN A 121 -9.65 -24.37 -4.09
CA GLN A 121 -8.25 -24.80 -4.22
C GLN A 121 -7.43 -24.23 -3.06
N THR A 122 -7.29 -25.01 -2.00
CA THR A 122 -6.80 -24.50 -0.70
C THR A 122 -5.28 -24.41 -0.55
N SER A 123 -4.48 -25.01 -1.44
CA SER A 123 -3.03 -25.09 -1.24
C SER A 123 -2.23 -23.90 -1.79
N ASP A 124 -2.77 -23.16 -2.76
CA ASP A 124 -1.96 -22.29 -3.65
C ASP A 124 -2.40 -20.82 -3.63
N PHE A 125 -3.29 -20.46 -2.69
CA PHE A 125 -3.90 -19.12 -2.62
C PHE A 125 -2.87 -17.99 -2.54
N SER A 126 -1.71 -18.18 -1.90
CA SER A 126 -0.78 -17.09 -1.59
C SER A 126 0.60 -17.15 -2.26
N THR A 127 1.00 -18.26 -2.87
CA THR A 127 2.42 -18.48 -3.26
C THR A 127 2.63 -18.97 -4.70
N GLU A 128 1.57 -19.20 -5.47
CA GLU A 128 1.68 -19.74 -6.83
C GLU A 128 1.18 -18.74 -7.88
N ALA A 129 1.90 -17.61 -8.03
CA ALA A 129 1.62 -16.58 -9.04
C ALA A 129 1.53 -17.12 -10.48
N ARG A 130 2.15 -18.27 -10.73
CA ARG A 130 2.31 -18.89 -12.05
C ARG A 130 1.59 -20.23 -12.11
N LEU A 131 0.81 -20.45 -13.16
CA LEU A 131 0.40 -21.81 -13.51
C LEU A 131 1.60 -22.50 -14.16
N ASP A 132 2.09 -23.60 -13.57
CA ASP A 132 3.04 -24.49 -14.22
C ASP A 132 2.35 -25.19 -15.41
N GLY A 133 2.34 -24.50 -16.55
CA GLY A 133 2.08 -25.13 -17.84
C GLY A 133 3.32 -25.93 -18.24
N ALA A 134 3.15 -27.19 -18.61
CA ALA A 134 4.19 -28.13 -19.05
C ALA A 134 5.04 -27.69 -20.29
N ASN A 135 5.04 -26.41 -20.66
CA ASN A 135 5.94 -25.81 -21.62
C ASN A 135 6.41 -24.44 -21.09
N LYS A 136 7.73 -24.33 -20.83
CA LYS A 136 8.44 -23.15 -20.28
C LYS A 136 8.30 -21.84 -21.09
N GLY A 137 7.44 -21.77 -22.11
CA GLY A 137 7.27 -20.64 -23.03
C GLY A 137 5.91 -19.93 -22.96
N THR A 138 4.91 -20.47 -22.25
CA THR A 138 3.58 -19.82 -22.10
C THR A 138 3.23 -19.71 -20.63
N GLN A 139 3.85 -18.76 -19.93
CA GLN A 139 3.54 -18.49 -18.53
C GLN A 139 2.16 -17.84 -18.46
N SER A 140 1.14 -18.60 -18.05
CA SER A 140 -0.16 -18.06 -17.71
C SER A 140 -0.14 -17.68 -16.23
N LEU A 141 -0.48 -16.41 -15.92
CA LEU A 141 -0.71 -15.98 -14.55
C LEU A 141 -1.83 -16.84 -13.98
N ASN A 142 -1.68 -17.30 -12.74
CA ASN A 142 -2.78 -17.98 -12.04
C ASN A 142 -3.74 -16.89 -11.55
N PRO A 143 -4.94 -16.72 -12.14
CA PRO A 143 -5.86 -15.65 -11.73
C PRO A 143 -6.46 -15.89 -10.34
N SER A 144 -6.22 -17.06 -9.73
CA SER A 144 -6.79 -17.48 -8.45
C SER A 144 -5.80 -17.42 -7.27
N ASN A 145 -4.67 -16.73 -7.42
CA ASN A 145 -3.74 -16.52 -6.29
C ASN A 145 -3.53 -15.02 -5.99
N LEU A 146 -3.36 -14.73 -4.71
CA LEU A 146 -3.18 -13.41 -4.16
C LEU A 146 -1.89 -12.73 -4.64
N GLU A 147 -0.80 -13.47 -4.88
CA GLU A 147 0.47 -12.93 -5.34
C GLU A 147 0.38 -12.35 -6.75
N ALA A 148 -0.32 -12.99 -7.69
CA ALA A 148 -0.53 -12.48 -9.04
C ALA A 148 -1.39 -11.21 -9.06
N ILE A 149 -2.46 -11.18 -8.26
CA ILE A 149 -3.32 -9.98 -8.12
C ILE A 149 -2.50 -8.86 -7.48
N HIS A 150 -1.72 -9.17 -6.45
CA HIS A 150 -0.73 -8.27 -5.86
C HIS A 150 0.18 -7.73 -6.97
N ASP A 151 0.89 -8.56 -7.73
CA ASP A 151 1.86 -8.14 -8.74
C ASP A 151 1.27 -7.14 -9.75
N LEU A 152 0.04 -7.37 -10.20
CA LEU A 152 -0.67 -6.42 -11.06
C LEU A 152 -0.78 -5.03 -10.42
N VAL A 153 -1.14 -4.95 -9.12
CA VAL A 153 -1.22 -3.67 -8.40
C VAL A 153 0.16 -3.00 -8.29
N HIS A 154 1.27 -3.75 -8.15
CA HIS A 154 2.62 -3.17 -8.19
C HIS A 154 2.88 -2.49 -9.55
N VAL A 155 2.54 -3.18 -10.64
CA VAL A 155 2.68 -2.68 -12.01
C VAL A 155 1.80 -1.46 -12.26
N LEU A 156 0.55 -1.49 -11.81
CA LEU A 156 -0.41 -0.38 -11.99
C LEU A 156 -0.02 0.88 -11.23
N VAL A 157 0.71 0.79 -10.11
CA VAL A 157 1.28 1.97 -9.43
C VAL A 157 2.52 2.49 -10.19
N GLY A 158 3.36 1.58 -10.66
CA GLY A 158 4.53 1.87 -11.49
C GLY A 158 5.67 2.60 -10.77
N GLY A 159 6.72 2.94 -11.50
CA GLY A 159 7.91 3.60 -10.96
C GLY A 159 8.66 2.69 -9.97
N HIS A 160 8.98 3.19 -8.78
CA HIS A 160 9.65 2.36 -7.76
C HIS A 160 8.81 1.15 -7.36
N MET A 161 7.48 1.29 -7.37
CA MET A 161 6.57 0.20 -7.03
C MET A 161 6.57 -0.96 -8.03
N SER A 162 7.10 -0.80 -9.25
CA SER A 162 7.26 -1.91 -10.21
C SER A 162 8.60 -2.64 -10.09
N VAL A 163 9.48 -2.22 -9.16
CA VAL A 163 10.82 -2.78 -8.97
C VAL A 163 10.92 -3.45 -7.62
N ILE A 164 10.98 -4.78 -7.59
CA ILE A 164 10.95 -5.59 -6.36
C ILE A 164 11.99 -5.12 -5.33
N SER A 165 13.22 -4.85 -5.77
CA SER A 165 14.32 -4.44 -4.89
C SER A 165 14.17 -3.03 -4.29
N GLN A 166 13.25 -2.21 -4.82
CA GLN A 166 13.09 -0.82 -4.41
C GLN A 166 11.65 -0.42 -4.04
N ALA A 167 10.66 -1.28 -4.28
CA ALA A 167 9.25 -0.97 -4.05
C ALA A 167 8.97 -0.58 -2.59
N ALA A 168 9.66 -1.21 -1.63
CA ALA A 168 9.46 -0.96 -0.20
C ALA A 168 9.89 0.44 0.28
N PHE A 169 10.66 1.18 -0.52
CA PHE A 169 10.99 2.58 -0.20
C PHE A 169 9.80 3.51 -0.45
N ASP A 170 8.90 3.16 -1.37
CA ASP A 170 7.74 3.98 -1.68
C ASP A 170 6.67 3.84 -0.56
N PRO A 171 6.20 4.94 0.05
CA PRO A 171 5.24 4.88 1.16
C PRO A 171 3.96 4.08 0.88
N ILE A 172 3.47 4.05 -0.37
CA ILE A 172 2.23 3.33 -0.72
C ILE A 172 2.39 1.81 -0.62
N PHE A 173 3.63 1.30 -0.67
CA PHE A 173 3.96 -0.11 -0.48
C PHE A 173 3.29 -0.67 0.77
N TRP A 174 3.43 0.04 1.88
CA TRP A 174 2.96 -0.42 3.18
C TRP A 174 1.43 -0.48 3.22
N LEU A 175 0.72 0.55 2.77
CA LEU A 175 -0.75 0.57 2.78
C LEU A 175 -1.35 -0.49 1.84
N ARG A 176 -0.69 -0.74 0.71
CA ARG A 176 -1.06 -1.80 -0.23
C ARG A 176 -0.87 -3.18 0.39
N HIS A 177 0.28 -3.44 1.01
CA HIS A 177 0.57 -4.71 1.68
C HIS A 177 -0.29 -4.94 2.94
N THR A 178 -0.79 -3.89 3.60
CA THR A 178 -1.83 -4.05 4.62
C THR A 178 -3.12 -4.62 4.03
N ASN A 179 -3.48 -4.25 2.78
CA ASN A 179 -4.66 -4.83 2.13
C ASN A 179 -4.42 -6.30 1.75
N VAL A 180 -3.19 -6.67 1.38
CA VAL A 180 -2.80 -8.07 1.15
C VAL A 180 -2.95 -8.89 2.44
N ASP A 181 -2.45 -8.38 3.56
CA ASP A 181 -2.60 -9.01 4.89
C ASP A 181 -4.08 -9.15 5.28
N ARG A 182 -4.89 -8.11 5.03
CA ARG A 182 -6.35 -8.15 5.21
C ARG A 182 -7.01 -9.25 4.37
N ILE A 183 -6.64 -9.37 3.09
CA ILE A 183 -7.21 -10.38 2.19
C ILE A 183 -6.82 -11.79 2.65
N LEU A 184 -5.58 -11.99 3.05
CA LEU A 184 -5.12 -13.26 3.63
C LEU A 184 -5.91 -13.61 4.89
N ALA A 185 -6.16 -12.65 5.78
CA ALA A 185 -6.96 -12.86 6.97
C ALA A 185 -8.44 -13.21 6.66
N ILE A 186 -9.02 -12.61 5.62
CA ILE A 186 -10.37 -12.96 5.14
C ILE A 186 -10.40 -14.41 4.65
N TYR A 187 -9.41 -14.82 3.85
CA TYR A 187 -9.29 -16.19 3.37
C TYR A 187 -9.13 -17.19 4.53
N GLN A 188 -8.28 -16.90 5.50
CA GLN A 188 -8.04 -17.77 6.67
C GLN A 188 -9.28 -17.93 7.59
N ALA A 189 -10.22 -16.99 7.54
CA ALA A 189 -11.42 -17.00 8.36
C ALA A 189 -12.64 -17.62 7.66
N ALA A 190 -12.56 -17.87 6.35
CA ALA A 190 -13.60 -18.50 5.54
C ALA A 190 -13.59 -20.03 5.71
#